data_AF-A0A1F6WQB5-F1
#
_entry.id   AF-A0A1F6WQB5-F1
#
_cell.length_a   1.000
_cell.length_b   1.000
_cell.length_c   1.000
_cell.angle_alpha   90.00
_cell.angle_beta   90.00
_cell.angle_gamma   90.00
#
_symmetry.space_group_name_H-M   'P 1'
#
loop_
_entity.id
_entity.type
_entity.pdbx_description
1 polymer ?
#
loop_
_entity_poly.entity_id
_entity_poly.type
_entity_poly.pdbx_seq_one_letter_code
_entity_poly.pdbx_strand_id
1 'polypeptide(L)'
;MNPETKQCQNCKSDFIIEPEDFEFYQKIGVPAPTWCPECRFMRRLSFLNWISLYKRKCDKCESSMISVHHENRPFKVYCNPCYWKDDWDGTEYAIDYDPNRNFFEQMLELRNKSNYMGLETLHSTLVNTPHGNALAYQKDCFMVFNGDYGERCVYSVFFVHLTECLDTYRINSCELCYESVGLYKCYKCIYSTELDSCSNVMFSKNLSGCTDRFGCMNLRNKNYCIYNVQYTKEEYKEKIKSLNLDTISGLEKALKETEDFQKSLPQRCTIGNSMNINSTGDMLYLDYES
;
A
#
# COMPACT_ATOMS: atom_id res chain seq x y z
N MET A 1 0.92 7.31 38.50
CA MET A 1 -0.30 8.15 38.65
C MET A 1 -1.53 7.23 38.67
N ASN A 2 -2.75 7.71 38.93
CA ASN A 2 -3.96 6.91 38.69
C ASN A 2 -4.44 7.14 37.24
N PRO A 3 -5.16 6.18 36.63
CA PRO A 3 -5.76 6.40 35.32
C PRO A 3 -6.70 7.61 35.36
N GLU A 4 -6.61 8.48 34.36
CA GLU A 4 -7.43 9.69 34.24
C GLU A 4 -8.36 9.55 33.02
N THR A 5 -9.67 9.67 33.25
CA THR A 5 -10.63 9.77 32.15
C THR A 5 -10.75 11.23 31.70
N LYS A 6 -10.48 11.50 30.43
CA LYS A 6 -10.62 12.82 29.80
C LYS A 6 -11.64 12.79 28.69
N GLN A 7 -12.27 13.94 28.46
CA GLN A 7 -13.13 14.13 27.30
C GLN A 7 -12.31 14.65 26.10
N CYS A 8 -12.40 13.96 24.97
CA CYS A 8 -11.71 14.36 23.73
C CYS A 8 -12.21 15.72 23.24
N GLN A 9 -11.31 16.67 23.00
CA GLN A 9 -11.68 18.00 22.52
C GLN A 9 -12.38 17.98 21.14
N ASN A 10 -12.14 16.97 20.30
CA ASN A 10 -12.71 16.84 18.96
C ASN A 10 -14.08 16.14 18.96
N CYS A 11 -14.08 14.82 19.21
CA CYS A 11 -15.27 13.99 19.10
C CYS A 11 -16.14 13.99 20.36
N LYS A 12 -15.68 14.63 21.45
CA LYS A 12 -16.35 14.69 22.76
C LYS A 12 -16.54 13.34 23.46
N SER A 13 -15.98 12.26 22.91
CA SER A 13 -15.94 10.95 23.55
C SER A 13 -14.91 10.91 24.68
N ASP A 14 -15.18 10.13 25.70
CA ASP A 14 -14.24 9.89 26.79
C ASP A 14 -13.11 8.97 26.33
N PHE A 15 -11.92 9.19 26.88
CA PHE A 15 -10.77 8.31 26.70
C PHE A 15 -9.93 8.30 27.99
N ILE A 16 -9.28 7.17 28.24
CA ILE A 16 -8.45 6.96 29.42
C ILE A 16 -7.00 7.26 29.05
N ILE A 17 -6.28 7.93 29.95
CA ILE A 17 -4.83 8.05 29.94
C ILE A 17 -4.31 7.19 31.08
N GLU A 18 -3.51 6.18 30.74
CA GLU A 18 -3.01 5.24 31.73
C GLU A 18 -1.85 5.85 32.54
N PRO A 19 -1.59 5.38 33.77
CA PRO A 19 -0.48 5.84 34.59
C PRO A 19 0.87 5.87 33.85
N GLU A 20 1.14 4.85 33.05
CA GLU A 20 2.36 4.68 32.26
C GLU A 20 2.48 5.72 31.15
N ASP A 21 1.35 6.16 30.57
CA ASP A 21 1.33 7.22 29.57
C ASP A 21 1.80 8.55 30.17
N PHE A 22 1.38 8.86 31.40
CA PHE A 22 1.82 10.08 32.09
C PHE A 22 3.33 10.09 32.35
N GLU A 23 3.89 8.95 32.78
CA GLU A 23 5.34 8.79 32.96
C GLU A 23 6.08 8.99 31.65
N PHE A 24 5.54 8.46 30.55
CA PHE A 24 6.10 8.67 29.21
C PHE A 24 6.07 10.15 28.80
N TYR A 25 4.93 10.84 28.93
CA TYR A 25 4.82 12.25 28.56
C TYR A 25 5.74 13.16 29.40
N GLN A 26 5.85 12.87 30.70
CA GLN A 26 6.80 13.58 31.57
C GLN A 26 8.24 13.36 31.13
N LYS A 27 8.62 12.12 30.78
CA LYS A 27 9.97 11.76 30.33
C LYS A 27 10.38 12.51 29.07
N ILE A 28 9.47 12.69 28.11
CA ILE A 28 9.75 13.42 26.86
C ILE A 28 9.46 14.93 26.95
N GLY A 29 9.02 15.43 28.11
CA GLY A 29 8.82 16.85 28.37
C GLY A 29 7.62 17.48 27.65
N VAL A 30 6.55 16.72 27.42
CA VAL A 30 5.33 17.21 26.73
C VAL A 30 4.08 17.01 27.59
N PRO A 31 3.01 17.80 27.38
CA PRO A 31 1.76 17.60 28.12
C PRO A 31 1.01 16.34 27.67
N ALA A 32 0.23 15.78 28.59
CA ALA A 32 -0.71 14.70 28.30
C ALA A 32 -1.74 15.13 27.22
N PRO A 33 -2.22 14.18 26.38
CA PRO A 33 -3.08 14.49 25.24
C PRO A 33 -4.44 15.04 25.66
N THR A 34 -4.97 15.94 24.84
CA THR A 34 -6.35 16.47 24.96
C THR A 34 -7.31 15.85 23.93
N TRP A 35 -6.79 15.01 23.05
CA TRP A 35 -7.52 14.33 21.98
C TRP A 35 -7.35 12.82 22.15
N CYS A 36 -8.44 12.07 21.96
CA CYS A 36 -8.40 10.61 22.03
C CYS A 36 -7.45 10.02 20.96
N PRO A 37 -6.96 8.76 21.14
CA PRO A 37 -6.06 8.11 20.21
C PRO A 37 -6.53 8.17 18.75
N GLU A 38 -7.81 7.88 18.50
CA GLU A 38 -8.39 7.86 17.16
C GLU A 38 -8.36 9.24 16.49
N CYS A 39 -8.75 10.29 17.21
CA CYS A 39 -8.72 11.66 16.67
C CYS A 39 -7.29 12.15 16.39
N ARG A 40 -6.31 11.71 17.19
CA ARG A 40 -4.89 11.99 16.92
C ARG A 40 -4.40 11.23 15.68
N PHE A 41 -4.85 9.99 15.50
CA PHE A 41 -4.51 9.19 14.33
C PHE A 41 -5.09 9.81 13.05
N MET A 42 -6.38 10.15 13.03
CA MET A 42 -7.01 10.86 11.90
C MET A 42 -6.27 12.16 11.55
N ARG A 43 -5.89 12.97 12.56
CA ARG A 43 -5.09 14.19 12.33
C ARG A 43 -3.75 13.88 11.68
N ARG A 44 -3.05 12.84 12.12
CA ARG A 44 -1.78 12.42 11.51
C ARG A 44 -1.97 12.03 10.05
N LEU A 45 -3.00 11.23 9.78
CA LEU A 45 -3.33 10.80 8.42
C LEU A 45 -3.82 11.95 7.52
N SER A 46 -4.37 13.03 8.08
CA SER A 46 -4.84 14.18 7.29
C SER A 46 -3.74 14.92 6.51
N PHE A 47 -2.47 14.70 6.87
CA PHE A 47 -1.32 15.23 6.14
C PHE A 47 -0.82 14.29 5.04
N LEU A 48 -1.34 13.06 4.97
CA LEU A 48 -0.96 12.08 3.97
C LEU A 48 -1.96 12.11 2.82
N ASN A 49 -1.46 12.21 1.59
CA ASN A 49 -2.24 11.93 0.41
C ASN A 49 -1.37 11.19 -0.61
N TRP A 50 -1.58 9.88 -0.71
CA TRP A 50 -0.81 9.05 -1.64
C TRP A 50 -1.57 8.70 -2.90
N ILE A 51 -2.91 8.76 -2.89
CA ILE A 51 -3.76 8.17 -3.94
C ILE A 51 -4.77 9.14 -4.55
N SER A 52 -5.05 10.28 -3.91
CA SER A 52 -5.97 11.27 -4.48
C SER A 52 -5.21 12.15 -5.47
N LEU A 53 -5.52 11.97 -6.75
CA LEU A 53 -4.91 12.69 -7.85
C LEU A 53 -5.81 13.84 -8.32
N TYR A 54 -5.21 15.01 -8.49
CA TYR A 54 -5.86 16.22 -8.98
C TYR A 54 -5.21 16.67 -10.27
N LYS A 55 -6.02 17.10 -11.23
CA LYS A 55 -5.54 17.86 -12.39
C LYS A 55 -5.32 19.31 -11.95
N ARG A 56 -4.13 19.86 -12.20
CA ARG A 56 -3.83 21.28 -11.95
C ARG A 56 -2.80 21.80 -12.95
N LYS A 57 -2.53 23.12 -12.91
CA LYS A 57 -1.39 23.70 -13.62
C LYS A 57 -0.15 23.72 -12.73
N CYS A 58 1.02 23.55 -13.32
CA CYS A 58 2.31 23.77 -12.66
C CYS A 58 2.48 25.25 -12.35
N ASP A 59 2.84 25.59 -11.11
CA ASP A 59 3.01 26.99 -10.69
C ASP A 59 4.31 27.64 -11.23
N LYS A 60 5.17 26.87 -11.93
CA LYS A 60 6.41 27.36 -12.57
C LYS A 60 6.30 27.50 -14.09
N CYS A 61 5.78 26.49 -14.79
CA CYS A 61 5.72 26.45 -16.26
C CYS A 61 4.31 26.47 -16.84
N GLU A 62 3.28 26.53 -16.00
CA GLU A 62 1.85 26.59 -16.36
C GLU A 62 1.30 25.38 -17.13
N SER A 63 2.12 24.36 -17.39
CA SER A 63 1.67 23.14 -18.07
C SER A 63 0.65 22.39 -17.22
N SER A 64 -0.31 21.74 -17.87
CA SER A 64 -1.24 20.82 -17.20
C SER A 64 -0.47 19.63 -16.63
N MET A 65 -0.75 19.26 -15.38
CA MET A 65 -0.13 18.14 -14.69
C MET A 65 -1.12 17.43 -13.77
N ILE A 66 -0.75 16.23 -13.34
CA ILE A 66 -1.38 15.50 -12.25
C ILE A 66 -0.60 15.76 -10.97
N SER A 67 -1.28 15.87 -9.83
CA SER A 67 -0.65 16.11 -8.53
C SER A 67 -1.46 15.52 -7.37
N VAL A 68 -0.79 15.20 -6.27
CA VAL A 68 -1.44 14.90 -4.97
C VAL A 68 -1.91 16.15 -4.23
N HIS A 69 -1.70 17.35 -4.79
CA HIS A 69 -2.10 18.61 -4.19
C HIS A 69 -3.24 19.26 -4.98
N HIS A 70 -4.39 19.43 -4.34
CA HIS A 70 -5.52 20.19 -4.88
C HIS A 70 -5.11 21.64 -5.26
N GLU A 71 -5.77 22.25 -6.25
CA GLU A 71 -5.45 23.61 -6.73
C GLU A 71 -5.56 24.69 -5.64
N ASN A 72 -6.55 24.58 -4.74
CA ASN A 72 -6.76 25.51 -3.61
C ASN A 72 -5.69 25.47 -2.50
N ARG A 73 -4.56 24.77 -2.69
CA ARG A 73 -3.49 24.78 -1.68
C ARG A 73 -2.75 26.13 -1.70
N PRO A 74 -2.37 26.67 -0.54
CA PRO A 74 -1.77 28.01 -0.44
C PRO A 74 -0.28 28.06 -0.85
N PHE A 75 0.33 26.90 -1.09
CA PHE A 75 1.74 26.76 -1.47
C PHE A 75 1.90 26.43 -2.96
N LYS A 76 3.09 26.70 -3.48
CA LYS A 76 3.45 26.44 -4.88
C LYS A 76 3.69 24.95 -5.09
N VAL A 77 3.21 24.43 -6.21
CA VAL A 77 3.36 23.04 -6.62
C VAL A 77 3.93 22.99 -8.03
N TYR A 78 5.06 22.32 -8.18
CA TYR A 78 5.78 22.20 -9.44
C TYR A 78 5.55 20.82 -10.06
N CYS A 79 5.46 20.76 -11.38
CA CYS A 79 5.52 19.49 -12.09
C CYS A 79 6.89 18.85 -11.87
N ASN A 80 6.94 17.52 -11.93
CA ASN A 80 8.16 16.76 -11.69
C ASN A 80 9.36 17.24 -12.56
N PRO A 81 9.20 17.50 -13.88
CA PRO A 81 10.28 18.10 -14.67
C PRO A 81 10.78 19.45 -14.15
N CYS A 82 9.92 20.27 -13.53
CA CYS A 82 10.31 21.58 -12.98
C CYS A 82 10.93 21.46 -11.59
N TYR A 83 10.44 20.54 -10.76
CA TYR A 83 10.95 20.31 -9.41
C TYR A 83 12.37 19.72 -9.45
N TRP A 84 12.65 18.82 -10.37
CA TRP A 84 13.94 18.13 -10.50
C TRP A 84 14.98 18.89 -11.36
N LYS A 85 14.70 20.14 -11.76
CA LYS A 85 15.69 20.99 -12.42
C LYS A 85 16.70 21.53 -11.42
N ASP A 86 17.93 21.66 -11.87
CA ASP A 86 19.05 22.24 -11.13
C ASP A 86 19.08 23.78 -11.28
N ASP A 87 17.92 24.42 -11.11
CA ASP A 87 17.73 25.87 -11.24
C ASP A 87 17.07 26.49 -9.99
N TRP A 88 17.04 25.75 -8.88
CA TRP A 88 16.63 26.20 -7.56
C TRP A 88 17.24 25.31 -6.47
N ASP A 89 17.45 25.85 -5.27
CA ASP A 89 18.09 25.13 -4.15
C ASP A 89 17.36 25.26 -2.80
N GLY A 90 16.25 26.01 -2.77
CA GLY A 90 15.43 26.21 -1.59
C GLY A 90 15.76 27.47 -0.79
N THR A 91 16.84 28.19 -1.15
CA THR A 91 17.15 29.49 -0.55
C THR A 91 16.14 30.57 -0.96
N GLU A 92 15.41 30.38 -2.07
CA GLU A 92 14.47 31.37 -2.62
C GLU A 92 13.23 31.59 -1.74
N TYR A 93 12.91 30.63 -0.87
CA TYR A 93 11.81 30.73 0.08
C TYR A 93 12.30 30.69 1.53
N ALA A 94 13.60 30.90 1.76
CA ALA A 94 14.15 30.99 3.11
C ALA A 94 13.51 32.14 3.90
N ILE A 95 13.36 31.92 5.21
CA ILE A 95 12.84 32.91 6.15
C ILE A 95 13.77 32.91 7.36
N ASP A 96 14.20 34.08 7.80
CA ASP A 96 14.95 34.23 9.04
C ASP A 96 14.08 33.88 10.25
N TYR A 97 14.63 33.08 11.17
CA TYR A 97 13.94 32.72 12.40
C TYR A 97 13.90 33.90 13.38
N ASP A 98 12.70 34.28 13.82
CA ASP A 98 12.48 35.28 14.86
C ASP A 98 12.02 34.62 16.16
N PRO A 99 12.83 34.64 17.24
CA PRO A 99 12.46 34.05 18.52
C PRO A 99 11.31 34.79 19.24
N ASN A 100 10.96 36.00 18.81
CA ASN A 100 9.87 36.79 19.39
C ASN A 100 8.50 36.48 18.76
N ARG A 101 8.47 35.71 17.66
CA ARG A 101 7.25 35.28 16.98
C ARG A 101 6.90 33.84 17.33
N ASN A 102 5.61 33.49 17.22
CA ASN A 102 5.18 32.11 17.40
C ASN A 102 5.86 31.20 16.36
N PHE A 103 6.46 30.09 16.83
CA PHE A 103 7.19 29.16 15.98
C PHE A 103 6.30 28.51 14.89
N PHE A 104 5.07 28.12 15.23
CA PHE A 104 4.18 27.43 14.28
C PHE A 104 3.63 28.37 13.22
N GLU A 105 3.45 29.66 13.53
CA GLU A 105 3.09 30.66 12.52
C GLU A 105 4.21 30.85 11.51
N GLN A 106 5.46 30.92 11.96
CA GLN A 106 6.64 30.99 11.09
C GLN A 106 6.81 29.71 10.26
N MET A 107 6.58 28.53 10.85
CA MET A 107 6.58 27.26 10.12
C MET A 107 5.50 27.22 9.05
N LEU A 108 4.30 27.71 9.34
CA LEU A 108 3.21 27.78 8.36
C LEU A 108 3.52 28.77 7.24
N GLU A 109 4.15 29.91 7.56
CA GLU A 109 4.63 30.88 6.57
C GLU A 109 5.66 30.24 5.64
N LEU A 110 6.67 29.56 6.19
CA LEU A 110 7.68 28.82 5.44
C LEU A 110 7.02 27.78 4.54
N ARG A 111 6.17 26.93 5.11
CA ARG A 111 5.41 25.91 4.39
C ARG A 111 4.64 26.51 3.21
N ASN A 112 4.01 27.67 3.38
CA ASN A 112 3.24 28.31 2.31
C ASN A 112 4.13 28.96 1.23
N LYS A 113 5.35 29.38 1.56
CA LYS A 113 6.32 29.90 0.58
C LYS A 113 7.08 28.79 -0.18
N SER A 114 7.25 27.63 0.44
CA SER A 114 7.98 26.49 -0.13
C SER A 114 7.35 25.96 -1.43
N ASN A 115 8.20 25.36 -2.26
CA ASN A 115 7.81 24.68 -3.48
C ASN A 115 7.65 23.18 -3.21
N TYR A 116 6.52 22.61 -3.60
CA TYR A 116 6.23 21.19 -3.44
C TYR A 116 6.29 20.45 -4.77
N MET A 117 6.67 19.18 -4.71
CA MET A 117 6.61 18.29 -5.86
C MET A 117 5.15 17.93 -6.15
N GLY A 118 4.74 17.94 -7.42
CA GLY A 118 3.38 17.59 -7.82
C GLY A 118 3.02 16.15 -7.46
N LEU A 119 3.91 15.22 -7.79
CA LEU A 119 3.83 13.80 -7.44
C LEU A 119 5.17 13.40 -6.81
N GLU A 120 5.16 12.74 -5.67
CA GLU A 120 6.36 12.24 -4.99
C GLU A 120 6.97 11.08 -5.80
N THR A 121 7.90 11.38 -6.71
CA THR A 121 8.53 10.35 -7.55
C THR A 121 9.99 10.68 -7.82
N LEU A 122 10.81 9.66 -8.05
CA LEU A 122 12.12 9.81 -8.66
C LEU A 122 11.99 10.03 -10.18
N HIS A 123 11.63 11.25 -10.57
CA HIS A 123 11.12 11.59 -11.91
C HIS A 123 11.93 11.02 -13.09
N SER A 124 13.26 11.09 -13.02
CA SER A 124 14.17 10.64 -14.09
C SER A 124 14.11 9.14 -14.37
N THR A 125 13.53 8.36 -13.46
CA THR A 125 13.40 6.90 -13.58
C THR A 125 12.04 6.45 -14.08
N LEU A 126 11.11 7.38 -14.32
CA LEU A 126 9.76 7.08 -14.80
C LEU A 126 9.70 7.22 -16.31
N VAL A 127 9.29 6.16 -16.99
CA VAL A 127 9.03 6.12 -18.43
C VAL A 127 7.55 5.84 -18.65
N ASN A 128 6.86 6.74 -19.36
CA ASN A 128 5.44 6.58 -19.69
C ASN A 128 4.53 6.23 -18.48
N THR A 129 4.77 6.86 -17.32
CA THR A 129 4.03 6.61 -16.06
C THR A 129 3.51 7.93 -15.46
N PRO A 130 2.51 8.59 -16.08
CA PRO A 130 2.06 9.92 -15.62
C PRO A 130 1.02 9.91 -14.49
N HIS A 131 0.41 8.76 -14.17
CA HIS A 131 -0.69 8.63 -13.21
C HIS A 131 -0.29 7.74 -12.03
N GLY A 132 0.68 8.17 -11.24
CA GLY A 132 1.10 7.44 -10.06
C GLY A 132 1.93 8.29 -9.11
N ASN A 133 2.05 7.85 -7.87
CA ASN A 133 2.68 8.60 -6.79
C ASN A 133 3.44 7.67 -5.82
N ALA A 134 4.48 8.18 -5.16
CA ALA A 134 5.42 7.42 -4.36
C ALA A 134 6.09 6.31 -5.20
N LEU A 135 6.81 6.71 -6.25
CA LEU A 135 7.36 5.80 -7.26
C LEU A 135 8.81 6.10 -7.64
N ALA A 136 9.56 5.04 -7.93
CA ALA A 136 10.81 5.05 -8.68
C ALA A 136 10.88 3.86 -9.66
N TYR A 137 11.72 3.97 -10.68
CA TYR A 137 12.02 2.91 -11.66
C TYR A 137 10.75 2.27 -12.27
N GLN A 138 9.93 3.08 -12.92
CA GLN A 138 8.67 2.62 -13.51
C GLN A 138 8.69 2.75 -15.02
N LYS A 139 8.07 1.80 -15.71
CA LYS A 139 7.94 1.83 -17.17
C LYS A 139 6.57 1.34 -17.63
N ASP A 140 5.87 2.17 -18.40
CA ASP A 140 4.57 1.85 -18.98
C ASP A 140 3.51 1.47 -17.93
N CYS A 141 3.50 2.17 -16.78
CA CYS A 141 2.57 1.90 -15.68
C CYS A 141 1.43 2.93 -15.60
N PHE A 142 0.27 2.51 -15.08
CA PHE A 142 -0.90 3.37 -14.93
C PHE A 142 -1.64 3.14 -13.61
N MET A 143 -1.94 4.21 -12.88
CA MET A 143 -2.64 4.15 -11.59
C MET A 143 -1.94 3.22 -10.59
N VAL A 144 -0.62 3.41 -10.45
CA VAL A 144 0.23 2.67 -9.52
C VAL A 144 0.72 3.56 -8.39
N PHE A 145 0.79 3.03 -7.17
CA PHE A 145 1.09 3.82 -5.97
C PHE A 145 1.98 3.07 -4.98
N ASN A 146 2.93 3.79 -4.36
CA ASN A 146 3.86 3.22 -3.36
C ASN A 146 4.58 1.99 -3.88
N GLY A 147 5.41 2.14 -4.92
CA GLY A 147 6.14 1.00 -5.44
C GLY A 147 7.21 1.33 -6.44
N ASP A 148 8.13 0.38 -6.59
CA ASP A 148 9.34 0.52 -7.40
C ASP A 148 9.53 -0.67 -8.35
N TYR A 149 10.27 -0.44 -9.44
CA TYR A 149 10.63 -1.48 -10.42
C TYR A 149 9.40 -2.17 -11.06
N GLY A 150 8.41 -1.38 -11.46
CA GLY A 150 7.25 -1.87 -12.20
C GLY A 150 7.42 -1.70 -13.72
N GLU A 151 7.02 -2.72 -14.47
CA GLU A 151 6.93 -2.65 -15.92
C GLU A 151 5.58 -3.17 -16.43
N ARG A 152 4.86 -2.36 -17.22
CA ARG A 152 3.52 -2.70 -17.77
C ARG A 152 2.52 -3.10 -16.67
N CYS A 153 2.52 -2.36 -15.57
CA CYS A 153 1.65 -2.64 -14.42
C CYS A 153 0.54 -1.59 -14.26
N VAL A 154 -0.64 -2.06 -13.85
CA VAL A 154 -1.85 -1.23 -13.79
C VAL A 154 -2.59 -1.44 -12.48
N TYR A 155 -3.18 -0.38 -11.90
CA TYR A 155 -4.03 -0.42 -10.71
C TYR A 155 -3.41 -1.21 -9.54
N SER A 156 -2.12 -0.99 -9.28
CA SER A 156 -1.36 -1.77 -8.31
C SER A 156 -0.76 -0.90 -7.21
N VAL A 157 -0.83 -1.36 -5.95
CA VAL A 157 -0.44 -0.58 -4.78
C VAL A 157 0.43 -1.40 -3.82
N PHE A 158 1.45 -0.77 -3.25
CA PHE A 158 2.43 -1.43 -2.37
C PHE A 158 3.13 -2.58 -3.06
N PHE A 159 4.08 -2.28 -3.94
CA PHE A 159 4.79 -3.32 -4.67
C PHE A 159 6.26 -3.01 -4.91
N VAL A 160 7.03 -4.07 -5.16
CA VAL A 160 8.41 -3.97 -5.64
C VAL A 160 8.65 -5.08 -6.66
N HIS A 161 9.30 -4.79 -7.79
CA HIS A 161 9.61 -5.76 -8.85
C HIS A 161 8.35 -6.46 -9.40
N LEU A 162 7.59 -5.74 -10.22
CA LEU A 162 6.34 -6.22 -10.79
C LEU A 162 6.38 -6.11 -12.31
N THR A 163 6.00 -7.17 -13.01
CA THR A 163 5.97 -7.18 -14.48
C THR A 163 4.62 -7.68 -14.98
N GLU A 164 3.96 -6.91 -15.84
CA GLU A 164 2.70 -7.31 -16.48
C GLU A 164 1.61 -7.75 -15.50
N CYS A 165 1.41 -6.98 -14.44
CA CYS A 165 0.38 -7.25 -13.42
C CYS A 165 -0.71 -6.18 -13.39
N LEU A 166 -1.91 -6.59 -12.97
CA LEU A 166 -3.11 -5.76 -12.97
C LEU A 166 -3.90 -5.99 -11.68
N ASP A 167 -4.45 -4.92 -11.09
CA ASP A 167 -5.34 -4.99 -9.93
C ASP A 167 -4.71 -5.80 -8.77
N THR A 168 -3.56 -5.31 -8.28
CA THR A 168 -2.82 -6.03 -7.25
C THR A 168 -2.45 -5.17 -6.03
N TYR A 169 -2.40 -5.80 -4.86
CA TYR A 169 -2.11 -5.12 -3.60
C TYR A 169 -1.09 -5.92 -2.78
N ARG A 170 -0.03 -5.26 -2.31
CA ARG A 170 1.01 -5.87 -1.47
C ARG A 170 1.69 -7.05 -2.18
N ILE A 171 2.37 -6.76 -3.27
CA ILE A 171 3.00 -7.78 -4.14
C ILE A 171 4.49 -7.52 -4.28
N ASN A 172 5.32 -8.57 -4.23
CA ASN A 172 6.75 -8.41 -4.43
C ASN A 172 7.32 -9.51 -5.34
N SER A 173 8.14 -9.12 -6.32
CA SER A 173 8.85 -10.02 -7.23
C SER A 173 7.89 -10.93 -8.00
N CYS A 174 6.88 -10.36 -8.65
CA CYS A 174 5.82 -11.13 -9.31
C CYS A 174 5.63 -10.73 -10.78
N GLU A 175 5.12 -11.67 -11.55
CA GLU A 175 4.89 -11.49 -12.98
C GLU A 175 3.57 -12.15 -13.42
N LEU A 176 2.84 -11.50 -14.34
CA LEU A 176 1.58 -12.00 -14.91
C LEU A 176 0.51 -12.31 -13.85
N CYS A 177 0.43 -11.49 -12.80
CA CYS A 177 -0.54 -11.66 -11.73
C CYS A 177 -1.74 -10.71 -11.87
N TYR A 178 -2.92 -11.18 -11.52
CA TYR A 178 -4.18 -10.42 -11.68
C TYR A 178 -5.12 -10.61 -10.49
N GLU A 179 -5.77 -9.54 -10.05
CA GLU A 179 -6.76 -9.53 -8.95
C GLU A 179 -6.24 -10.30 -7.73
N SER A 180 -5.09 -9.89 -7.21
CA SER A 180 -4.35 -10.69 -6.23
C SER A 180 -3.75 -9.84 -5.11
N VAL A 181 -3.68 -10.43 -3.92
CA VAL A 181 -3.25 -9.74 -2.69
C VAL A 181 -2.20 -10.55 -1.94
N GLY A 182 -1.08 -9.93 -1.57
CA GLY A 182 -0.12 -10.61 -0.69
C GLY A 182 0.64 -11.74 -1.38
N LEU A 183 1.30 -11.45 -2.48
CA LEU A 183 2.09 -12.43 -3.24
C LEU A 183 3.58 -12.10 -3.11
N TYR A 184 4.38 -13.15 -2.98
CA TYR A 184 5.83 -13.06 -2.98
C TYR A 184 6.40 -14.10 -3.93
N LYS A 185 7.24 -13.68 -4.89
CA LYS A 185 7.90 -14.59 -5.86
C LYS A 185 6.91 -15.46 -6.64
N CYS A 186 5.83 -14.85 -7.14
CA CYS A 186 4.76 -15.55 -7.84
C CYS A 186 4.74 -15.28 -9.34
N TYR A 187 4.34 -16.28 -10.12
CA TYR A 187 4.23 -16.20 -11.57
C TYR A 187 2.86 -16.71 -12.03
N LYS A 188 2.13 -15.97 -12.86
CA LYS A 188 0.80 -16.39 -13.36
C LYS A 188 -0.16 -16.76 -12.24
N CYS A 189 -0.33 -15.88 -11.25
CA CYS A 189 -1.25 -16.09 -10.14
C CYS A 189 -2.45 -15.13 -10.24
N ILE A 190 -3.66 -15.68 -10.18
CA ILE A 190 -4.89 -14.95 -10.49
C ILE A 190 -5.93 -15.17 -9.39
N TYR A 191 -6.70 -14.14 -9.01
CA TYR A 191 -7.77 -14.23 -8.00
C TYR A 191 -7.29 -14.91 -6.70
N SER A 192 -6.06 -14.62 -6.27
CA SER A 192 -5.40 -15.38 -5.21
C SER A 192 -4.81 -14.48 -4.12
N THR A 193 -4.77 -15.02 -2.91
CA THR A 193 -4.32 -14.27 -1.73
C THR A 193 -3.28 -15.03 -0.91
N GLU A 194 -2.32 -14.33 -0.33
CA GLU A 194 -1.32 -14.91 0.57
C GLU A 194 -0.55 -16.10 -0.07
N LEU A 195 0.11 -15.85 -1.20
CA LEU A 195 0.92 -16.85 -1.89
C LEU A 195 2.41 -16.54 -1.74
N ASP A 196 3.21 -17.59 -1.58
CA ASP A 196 4.66 -17.51 -1.54
C ASP A 196 5.28 -18.53 -2.50
N SER A 197 6.11 -18.06 -3.42
CA SER A 197 6.88 -18.93 -4.32
C SER A 197 5.98 -19.89 -5.13
N CYS A 198 4.88 -19.35 -5.67
CA CYS A 198 3.85 -20.13 -6.37
C CYS A 198 3.77 -19.79 -7.87
N SER A 199 3.38 -20.76 -8.70
CA SER A 199 3.22 -20.54 -10.14
C SER A 199 1.95 -21.19 -10.73
N ASN A 200 1.31 -20.52 -11.69
CA ASN A 200 0.07 -21.01 -12.30
C ASN A 200 -1.01 -21.36 -11.25
N VAL A 201 -1.33 -20.41 -10.37
CA VAL A 201 -2.29 -20.61 -9.28
C VAL A 201 -3.50 -19.70 -9.51
N MET A 202 -4.70 -20.26 -9.43
CA MET A 202 -5.94 -19.50 -9.57
C MET A 202 -6.85 -19.73 -8.36
N PHE A 203 -7.59 -18.70 -7.96
CA PHE A 203 -8.64 -18.80 -6.92
C PHE A 203 -8.15 -19.47 -5.63
N SER A 204 -6.96 -19.13 -5.14
CA SER A 204 -6.35 -19.86 -4.03
C SER A 204 -5.87 -18.95 -2.91
N LYS A 205 -5.74 -19.50 -1.70
CA LYS A 205 -5.36 -18.75 -0.51
C LYS A 205 -4.30 -19.45 0.34
N ASN A 206 -3.37 -18.72 0.93
CA ASN A 206 -2.40 -19.26 1.90
C ASN A 206 -1.57 -20.43 1.37
N LEU A 207 -1.02 -20.34 0.15
CA LEU A 207 -0.18 -21.40 -0.43
C LEU A 207 1.31 -21.04 -0.36
N SER A 208 2.17 -22.05 -0.29
CA SER A 208 3.61 -21.82 -0.49
C SER A 208 4.26 -22.98 -1.25
N GLY A 209 5.09 -22.65 -2.24
CA GLY A 209 5.77 -23.61 -3.10
C GLY A 209 4.83 -24.44 -3.98
N CYS A 210 3.65 -23.92 -4.33
CA CYS A 210 2.64 -24.65 -5.11
C CYS A 210 2.66 -24.24 -6.59
N THR A 211 2.52 -25.21 -7.49
CA THR A 211 2.47 -24.97 -8.94
C THR A 211 1.29 -25.67 -9.58
N ASP A 212 0.50 -25.02 -10.42
CA ASP A 212 -0.69 -25.54 -11.15
C ASP A 212 -1.92 -25.80 -10.23
N ARG A 213 -2.43 -24.77 -9.54
CA ARG A 213 -3.54 -24.87 -8.56
C ARG A 213 -4.80 -24.15 -8.96
N PHE A 214 -5.92 -24.68 -8.45
CA PHE A 214 -7.23 -24.03 -8.53
C PHE A 214 -8.01 -24.21 -7.22
N GLY A 215 -8.59 -23.15 -6.69
CA GLY A 215 -9.54 -23.25 -5.56
C GLY A 215 -8.90 -23.73 -4.24
N CYS A 216 -7.57 -23.74 -4.11
CA CYS A 216 -6.90 -24.43 -3.01
C CYS A 216 -6.62 -23.51 -1.83
N MET A 217 -6.51 -24.08 -0.63
CA MET A 217 -6.19 -23.33 0.58
C MET A 217 -5.27 -24.10 1.52
N ASN A 218 -4.32 -23.39 2.16
CA ASN A 218 -3.42 -23.92 3.20
C ASN A 218 -2.50 -25.07 2.75
N LEU A 219 -2.16 -25.17 1.46
CA LEU A 219 -1.24 -26.22 0.96
C LEU A 219 0.21 -25.75 0.91
N ARG A 220 1.12 -26.71 0.97
CA ARG A 220 2.58 -26.50 0.88
C ARG A 220 3.20 -27.51 -0.07
N ASN A 221 4.04 -27.06 -1.01
CA ASN A 221 4.83 -27.91 -1.90
C ASN A 221 3.97 -28.96 -2.64
N LYS A 222 2.79 -28.58 -3.11
CA LYS A 222 1.88 -29.50 -3.78
C LYS A 222 1.81 -29.30 -5.28
N ASN A 223 1.45 -30.42 -5.90
CA ASN A 223 1.11 -30.75 -7.28
C ASN A 223 -0.37 -30.89 -7.69
N TYR A 224 -0.73 -30.79 -8.97
CA TYR A 224 -2.08 -30.79 -9.57
C TYR A 224 -3.29 -30.96 -8.63
N CYS A 225 -3.70 -29.91 -7.90
CA CYS A 225 -4.82 -29.94 -6.94
C CYS A 225 -5.94 -28.97 -7.35
N ILE A 226 -7.18 -29.42 -7.12
CA ILE A 226 -8.40 -28.62 -7.22
C ILE A 226 -9.17 -28.79 -5.90
N TYR A 227 -9.49 -27.69 -5.21
CA TYR A 227 -10.14 -27.71 -3.89
C TYR A 227 -9.47 -28.67 -2.90
N ASN A 228 -8.14 -28.59 -2.80
CA ASN A 228 -7.26 -29.47 -2.01
C ASN A 228 -7.27 -30.97 -2.36
N VAL A 229 -7.99 -31.38 -3.41
CA VAL A 229 -7.95 -32.76 -3.91
C VAL A 229 -6.84 -32.89 -4.94
N GLN A 230 -5.96 -33.88 -4.77
CA GLN A 230 -4.87 -34.21 -5.69
C GLN A 230 -5.40 -34.97 -6.92
N TYR A 231 -4.93 -34.57 -8.10
CA TYR A 231 -5.21 -35.21 -9.38
C TYR A 231 -3.92 -35.58 -10.10
N THR A 232 -4.03 -36.41 -11.13
CA THR A 232 -2.99 -36.52 -12.15
C THR A 232 -2.93 -35.24 -12.99
N LYS A 233 -1.83 -35.05 -13.73
CA LYS A 233 -1.64 -33.87 -14.58
C LYS A 233 -2.69 -33.79 -15.69
N GLU A 234 -3.03 -34.93 -16.27
CA GLU A 234 -3.98 -35.07 -17.36
C GLU A 234 -5.40 -34.77 -16.88
N GLU A 235 -5.82 -35.37 -15.76
CA GLU A 235 -7.12 -35.11 -15.15
C GLU A 235 -7.27 -33.65 -14.71
N TYR A 236 -6.21 -33.06 -14.16
CA TYR A 236 -6.20 -31.66 -13.76
C TYR A 236 -6.46 -30.75 -14.96
N LYS A 237 -5.74 -30.95 -16.08
CA LYS A 237 -5.93 -30.15 -17.29
C LYS A 237 -7.34 -30.26 -17.85
N GLU A 238 -7.90 -31.47 -17.91
CA GLU A 238 -9.28 -31.67 -18.36
C GLU A 238 -10.29 -30.98 -17.43
N LYS A 239 -10.10 -31.09 -16.12
CA LYS A 239 -10.96 -30.42 -15.14
C LYS A 239 -10.89 -28.91 -15.27
N ILE A 240 -9.70 -28.31 -15.34
CA ILE A 240 -9.55 -26.86 -15.53
C ILE A 240 -10.24 -26.38 -16.80
N LYS A 241 -10.07 -27.11 -17.91
CA LYS A 241 -10.74 -26.79 -19.18
C LYS A 241 -12.27 -26.84 -19.04
N SER A 242 -12.79 -27.80 -18.29
CA SER A 242 -14.24 -27.95 -18.05
C SER A 242 -14.88 -26.82 -17.23
N LEU A 243 -14.06 -25.98 -16.56
CA LEU A 243 -14.54 -24.85 -15.77
C LEU A 243 -14.96 -23.63 -16.62
N ASN A 244 -14.58 -23.59 -17.91
CA ASN A 244 -14.90 -22.49 -18.84
C ASN A 244 -14.58 -21.09 -18.28
N LEU A 245 -13.38 -20.93 -17.72
CA LEU A 245 -12.92 -19.70 -17.05
C LEU A 245 -12.77 -18.50 -18.01
N ASP A 246 -12.87 -18.73 -19.31
CA ASP A 246 -12.95 -17.74 -20.38
C ASP A 246 -14.35 -17.10 -20.53
N THR A 247 -15.34 -17.57 -19.76
CA THR A 247 -16.70 -17.03 -19.73
C THR A 247 -16.99 -16.34 -18.40
N ILE A 248 -17.84 -15.30 -18.42
CA ILE A 248 -18.28 -14.60 -17.20
C ILE A 248 -18.96 -15.58 -16.23
N SER A 249 -19.83 -16.45 -16.73
CA SER A 249 -20.54 -17.43 -15.90
C SER A 249 -19.62 -18.47 -15.28
N GLY A 250 -18.57 -18.92 -16.00
CA GLY A 250 -17.54 -19.80 -15.46
C GLY A 250 -16.72 -19.11 -14.36
N LEU A 251 -16.34 -17.85 -14.58
CA LEU A 251 -15.62 -17.03 -13.61
C LEU A 251 -16.43 -16.79 -12.32
N GLU A 252 -17.67 -16.34 -12.43
CA GLU A 252 -18.56 -16.11 -11.29
C GLU A 252 -18.79 -17.38 -10.48
N LYS A 253 -18.96 -18.52 -11.18
CA LYS A 253 -19.09 -19.84 -10.55
C LYS A 253 -17.81 -20.21 -9.79
N ALA A 254 -16.64 -20.05 -10.40
CA ALA A 254 -15.34 -20.34 -9.78
C ALA A 254 -15.12 -19.50 -8.50
N LEU A 255 -15.43 -18.20 -8.55
CA LEU A 255 -15.35 -17.30 -7.39
C LEU A 255 -16.23 -17.79 -6.25
N LYS A 256 -17.50 -18.06 -6.54
CA LYS A 256 -18.47 -18.51 -5.53
C LYS A 256 -18.08 -19.84 -4.91
N GLU A 257 -17.79 -20.85 -5.72
CA GLU A 257 -17.43 -22.18 -5.22
C GLU A 257 -16.14 -22.16 -4.40
N THR A 258 -15.16 -21.34 -4.81
CA THR A 258 -13.92 -21.14 -4.06
C THR A 258 -14.19 -20.47 -2.72
N GLU A 259 -15.01 -19.41 -2.70
CA GLU A 259 -15.36 -18.73 -1.46
C GLU A 259 -16.06 -19.68 -0.46
N ASP A 260 -17.02 -20.45 -0.94
CA ASP A 260 -17.74 -21.46 -0.14
C ASP A 260 -16.77 -22.54 0.40
N PHE A 261 -15.87 -23.03 -0.46
CA PHE A 261 -14.84 -23.99 -0.06
C PHE A 261 -13.89 -23.41 1.01
N GLN A 262 -13.39 -22.19 0.81
CA GLN A 262 -12.46 -21.56 1.76
C GLN A 262 -13.10 -21.28 3.12
N LYS A 263 -14.40 -20.97 3.17
CA LYS A 263 -15.16 -20.81 4.43
C LYS A 263 -15.28 -22.12 5.21
N SER A 264 -15.23 -23.26 4.53
CA SER A 264 -15.29 -24.58 5.17
C SER A 264 -13.97 -25.00 5.84
N LEU A 265 -12.87 -24.30 5.56
CA LEU A 265 -11.54 -24.63 6.05
C LEU A 265 -11.08 -23.72 7.19
N PRO A 266 -10.19 -24.21 8.07
CA PRO A 266 -9.61 -23.38 9.11
C PRO A 266 -8.82 -22.22 8.51
N GLN A 267 -9.14 -21.01 8.96
CA GLN A 267 -8.36 -19.82 8.68
C GLN A 267 -7.18 -19.75 9.66
N ARG A 268 -6.03 -19.26 9.19
CA ARG A 268 -4.92 -18.97 10.09
C ARG A 268 -5.33 -17.85 11.04
N CYS A 269 -4.96 -17.98 12.32
CA CYS A 269 -5.18 -16.92 13.31
C CYS A 269 -4.32 -15.69 13.02
N THR A 270 -3.19 -15.87 12.34
CA THR A 270 -2.25 -14.80 11.96
C THR A 270 -1.66 -15.08 10.57
N ILE A 271 -1.48 -14.03 9.79
CA ILE A 271 -0.69 -13.97 8.56
C ILE A 271 0.67 -13.36 8.92
N GLY A 272 1.75 -13.91 8.40
CA GLY A 272 3.10 -13.47 8.73
C GLY A 272 4.14 -14.55 8.53
N ASN A 273 5.38 -14.24 8.91
CA ASN A 273 6.49 -15.20 8.89
C ASN A 273 6.21 -16.33 9.89
N SER A 274 6.34 -17.59 9.45
CA SER A 274 6.14 -18.76 10.32
C SER A 274 7.19 -18.90 11.42
N MET A 275 8.28 -18.13 11.36
CA MET A 275 9.34 -18.09 12.37
C MET A 275 9.09 -17.09 13.49
N ASN A 276 7.96 -16.37 13.49
CA ASN A 276 7.63 -15.46 14.60
C ASN A 276 7.38 -16.24 15.89
N ILE A 277 8.03 -15.83 16.98
CA ILE A 277 7.91 -16.45 18.31
C ILE A 277 7.41 -15.38 19.28
N ASN A 278 6.43 -15.73 20.12
CA ASN A 278 5.85 -14.85 21.15
C ASN A 278 5.37 -13.49 20.62
N SER A 279 4.81 -13.48 19.41
CA SER A 279 4.28 -12.26 18.79
C SER A 279 2.76 -12.27 18.74
N THR A 280 2.14 -11.10 18.93
CA THR A 280 0.69 -10.88 18.78
C THR A 280 0.47 -9.88 17.66
N GLY A 281 -0.50 -10.14 16.80
CA GLY A 281 -0.83 -9.27 15.68
C GLY A 281 -0.90 -10.04 14.36
N ASP A 282 -1.28 -9.32 13.33
CA ASP A 282 -1.35 -9.84 11.96
C ASP A 282 -0.29 -9.16 11.10
N MET A 283 0.10 -9.78 9.99
CA MET A 283 1.04 -9.24 9.01
C MET A 283 2.46 -9.00 9.55
N LEU A 284 2.91 -9.88 10.45
CA LEU A 284 4.24 -9.79 11.06
C LEU A 284 5.27 -10.47 10.15
N TYR A 285 6.08 -9.70 9.44
CA TYR A 285 7.19 -10.19 8.63
C TYR A 285 8.50 -9.66 9.24
N LEU A 286 9.60 -10.42 9.10
CA LEU A 286 10.92 -9.94 9.53
C LEU A 286 11.27 -8.68 8.74
N ASP A 287 11.68 -7.62 9.44
CA ASP A 287 12.40 -6.51 8.79
C ASP A 287 13.69 -7.09 8.20
N TYR A 288 13.89 -6.92 6.89
CA TYR A 288 15.16 -7.22 6.25
C TYR A 288 16.15 -6.09 6.53
N GLU A 289 16.54 -5.94 7.80
CA GLU A 289 17.75 -5.23 8.19
C GLU A 289 18.48 -6.04 9.30
N SER A 290 19.27 -7.02 8.86
CA SER A 290 20.46 -7.51 9.57
C SER A 290 21.44 -8.12 8.58
#